data_AF-A0A7S7BYW3-F1
#
_entry.id   AF-A0A7S7BYW3-F1
#
_cell.length_a   1.000
_cell.length_b   1.000
_cell.length_c   1.000
_cell.angle_alpha   90.00
_cell.angle_beta   90.00
_cell.angle_gamma   90.00
#
_symmetry.space_group_name_H-M   'P 1'
#
loop_
_entity.id
_entity.type
_entity.pdbx_description
1 polymer ?
#
loop_
_entity_poly.entity_id
_entity_poly.type
_entity_poly.pdbx_seq_one_letter_code
_entity_poly.pdbx_strand_id
1 'polypeptide(L)'
;MEKQVFDVVQRAYFSGDPLEKMLGKIAAQLSQSAITNGAVCEFVAVEHHGPPGPVLAEIQPPPTQCFPVQHGRQVLGTLNVTPAQERMTPEAMTLCQQIAKYCAYLIKRDAARAFAQDRFGRALSIVGVSEEVLTIDEFVEHGAYSRLPVIVRGEFGTEKETVAVLLHAAAHWREGPFVAIDCAAPGDAPAAWFKRGAGGTLFLQSVDELDDALQRQLAGQLCGLGGPWSAVDGEDSPRVVASTTADLSRRVRAGRFSRALLSQLDVLSIELTPLRKRRTDIGFHVEHVLDRHGLDHGQVVTEVLMDALTHYSWPENLQELERVVLRLAVMTAGRPIGSADIQRHAPRLLEGRVKGAQHDACATMSQPADLPAEPTPPGTPVDWIDGLPHRPGQRLATLHDALRRALVHLGEHYAEPLTLGDLARQAHVSQSHLGFLFRDELGTPFKPMLQQLRIEKAKELLHQQRKLRITEVALKVGFGDLSHFEKSFRRLAGVSPREFRRVYGQD
;
A
#
# COMPACT_ATOMS: atom_id res chain seq x y z
N MET A 1 12.57 -25.27 1.73
CA MET A 1 12.65 -25.13 0.26
C MET A 1 12.63 -23.67 -0.14
N GLU A 2 11.53 -22.92 0.09
CA GLU A 2 11.48 -21.46 -0.22
C GLU A 2 12.59 -20.66 0.47
N LYS A 3 12.86 -20.92 1.75
CA LYS A 3 13.99 -20.30 2.47
C LYS A 3 15.35 -20.56 1.82
N GLN A 4 15.54 -21.73 1.18
CA GLN A 4 16.81 -22.10 0.55
C GLN A 4 16.97 -21.47 -0.84
N VAL A 5 15.88 -21.38 -1.62
CA VAL A 5 15.85 -20.58 -2.87
C VAL A 5 16.17 -19.12 -2.54
N PHE A 6 15.48 -18.59 -1.53
CA PHE A 6 15.70 -17.24 -1.03
C PHE A 6 17.15 -17.04 -0.60
N ASP A 7 17.75 -17.92 0.21
CA ASP A 7 19.15 -17.79 0.65
C ASP A 7 20.15 -17.81 -0.52
N VAL A 8 19.96 -18.68 -1.52
CA VAL A 8 20.83 -18.79 -2.71
C VAL A 8 20.74 -17.52 -3.56
N VAL A 9 19.51 -17.07 -3.82
CA VAL A 9 19.23 -15.89 -4.62
C VAL A 9 19.68 -14.62 -3.88
N GLN A 10 19.38 -14.49 -2.60
CA GLN A 10 19.68 -13.32 -1.78
C GLN A 10 21.19 -13.05 -1.73
N ARG A 11 22.02 -14.10 -1.64
CA ARG A 11 23.48 -13.98 -1.64
C ARG A 11 24.08 -13.63 -2.99
N ALA A 12 23.38 -13.96 -4.07
CA ALA A 12 23.85 -13.75 -5.43
C ALA A 12 23.29 -12.47 -6.07
N TYR A 13 22.17 -11.97 -5.57
CA TYR A 13 21.49 -10.79 -6.09
C TYR A 13 22.20 -9.51 -5.64
N PHE A 14 22.83 -8.84 -6.61
CA PHE A 14 23.37 -7.50 -6.46
C PHE A 14 22.73 -6.61 -7.54
N SER A 15 21.90 -5.66 -7.13
CA SER A 15 21.08 -4.86 -8.06
C SER A 15 21.90 -4.01 -9.06
N GLY A 16 23.18 -3.74 -8.77
CA GLY A 16 24.12 -3.05 -9.64
C GLY A 16 24.90 -3.95 -10.62
N ASP A 17 24.89 -5.28 -10.43
CA ASP A 17 25.62 -6.18 -11.33
C ASP A 17 24.91 -6.33 -12.68
N PRO A 18 25.65 -6.52 -13.78
CA PRO A 18 25.08 -6.97 -15.05
C PRO A 18 24.36 -8.31 -14.88
N LEU A 19 23.28 -8.52 -15.63
CA LEU A 19 22.45 -9.73 -15.56
C LEU A 19 23.28 -11.01 -15.72
N GLU A 20 24.22 -11.06 -16.66
CA GLU A 20 25.10 -12.21 -16.87
C GLU A 20 25.91 -12.58 -15.62
N LYS A 21 26.45 -11.57 -14.94
CA LYS A 21 27.22 -11.74 -13.71
C LYS A 21 26.33 -12.20 -12.55
N MET A 22 25.11 -11.68 -12.47
CA MET A 22 24.12 -12.10 -11.48
C MET A 22 23.71 -13.57 -11.68
N LEU A 23 23.39 -13.97 -12.91
CA LEU A 23 23.04 -15.35 -13.25
C LEU A 23 24.21 -16.31 -12.98
N GLY A 24 25.44 -15.90 -13.31
CA GLY A 24 26.65 -16.65 -12.98
C GLY A 24 26.87 -16.81 -11.47
N LYS A 25 26.64 -15.76 -10.68
CA LYS A 25 26.69 -15.84 -9.19
C LYS A 25 25.64 -16.78 -8.63
N ILE A 26 24.41 -16.75 -9.16
CA ILE A 26 23.33 -17.66 -8.76
C ILE A 26 23.74 -19.11 -9.04
N ALA A 27 24.27 -19.39 -10.23
CA ALA A 27 24.74 -20.72 -10.61
C ALA A 27 25.91 -21.21 -9.72
N ALA A 28 26.84 -20.32 -9.38
CA ALA A 28 27.94 -20.63 -8.45
C ALA A 28 27.43 -20.91 -7.02
N GLN A 29 26.51 -20.10 -6.50
CA GLN A 29 25.90 -20.33 -5.18
C GLN A 29 25.07 -21.62 -5.15
N LEU A 30 24.35 -21.92 -6.24
CA LEU A 30 23.62 -23.16 -6.38
C LEU A 30 24.57 -24.37 -6.39
N SER A 31 25.73 -24.26 -7.04
CA SER A 31 26.76 -25.32 -7.07
C SER A 31 27.35 -25.58 -5.68
N GLN A 32 27.41 -24.55 -4.83
CA GLN A 32 27.92 -24.61 -3.45
C GLN A 32 26.86 -25.03 -2.42
N SER A 33 25.59 -25.17 -2.83
CA SER A 33 24.52 -25.52 -1.91
C SER A 33 24.65 -26.97 -1.42
N ALA A 34 24.35 -27.20 -0.14
CA ALA A 34 24.40 -28.54 0.45
C ALA A 34 23.40 -29.54 -0.18
N ILE A 35 22.42 -29.06 -0.95
CA ILE A 35 21.35 -29.87 -1.54
C ILE A 35 21.74 -30.39 -2.91
N THR A 36 22.52 -29.61 -3.68
CA THR A 36 23.03 -30.00 -4.99
C THR A 36 24.31 -30.85 -4.91
N ASN A 37 24.86 -31.04 -3.70
CA ASN A 37 25.98 -31.96 -3.42
C ASN A 37 27.16 -31.79 -4.39
N GLY A 38 27.54 -30.55 -4.71
CA GLY A 38 28.66 -30.25 -5.60
C GLY A 38 28.36 -30.39 -7.10
N ALA A 39 27.07 -30.39 -7.49
CA ALA A 39 26.70 -30.28 -8.90
C ALA A 39 27.26 -28.99 -9.51
N VAL A 40 27.74 -29.07 -10.75
CA VAL A 40 28.16 -27.89 -11.52
C VAL A 40 26.91 -27.33 -12.20
N CYS A 41 26.56 -26.09 -11.88
CA CYS A 41 25.44 -25.39 -12.49
C CYS A 41 25.97 -24.31 -13.45
N GLU A 42 25.40 -24.24 -14.65
CA GLU A 42 25.73 -23.23 -15.66
C GLU A 42 24.46 -22.72 -16.32
N PHE A 43 24.36 -21.40 -16.53
CA PHE A 43 23.26 -20.79 -17.26
C PHE A 43 23.66 -20.56 -18.71
N VAL A 44 22.84 -21.04 -19.65
CA VAL A 44 23.02 -20.83 -21.09
C VAL A 44 21.82 -20.05 -21.63
N ALA A 45 22.06 -18.85 -22.16
CA ALA A 45 21.02 -18.02 -22.78
C ALA A 45 20.66 -18.56 -24.18
N VAL A 46 19.39 -18.38 -24.58
CA VAL A 46 18.97 -18.67 -25.97
C VAL A 46 19.12 -17.39 -26.80
N GLU A 47 20.19 -17.26 -27.58
CA GLU A 47 20.33 -16.17 -28.55
C GLU A 47 19.22 -16.28 -29.62
N HIS A 48 18.33 -15.29 -29.71
CA HIS A 48 17.42 -15.17 -30.85
C HIS A 48 18.12 -14.42 -31.98
N HIS A 49 18.72 -15.14 -32.95
CA HIS A 49 18.70 -14.90 -34.42
C HIS A 49 19.74 -15.75 -35.18
N GLY A 50 19.29 -16.67 -36.06
CA GLY A 50 20.10 -17.29 -37.14
C GLY A 50 19.73 -18.75 -37.50
N PRO A 51 19.81 -19.18 -38.78
CA PRO A 51 19.39 -20.51 -39.23
C PRO A 51 20.31 -21.61 -38.69
N PRO A 52 19.89 -22.91 -38.69
CA PRO A 52 20.67 -23.97 -38.06
C PRO A 52 22.00 -24.19 -38.80
N GLY A 53 23.09 -23.76 -38.18
CA GLY A 53 24.45 -24.17 -38.54
C GLY A 53 24.71 -25.62 -38.11
N PRO A 54 25.69 -26.31 -38.74
CA PRO A 54 25.68 -27.76 -38.85
C PRO A 54 25.93 -28.46 -37.50
N VAL A 55 25.25 -29.59 -37.37
CA VAL A 55 25.42 -30.62 -36.34
C VAL A 55 26.90 -31.00 -36.25
N LEU A 56 27.53 -30.70 -35.12
CA LEU A 56 28.83 -31.26 -34.75
C LEU A 56 28.61 -32.46 -33.82
N ALA A 57 29.31 -33.54 -34.18
CA ALA A 57 29.18 -34.88 -33.66
C ALA A 57 29.69 -35.06 -32.22
N GLU A 58 29.06 -36.03 -31.54
CA GLU A 58 29.63 -37.00 -30.59
C GLU A 58 30.78 -36.55 -29.68
N ILE A 59 30.41 -36.03 -28.50
CA ILE A 59 31.05 -36.36 -27.22
C ILE A 59 29.89 -36.51 -26.24
N GLN A 60 29.63 -37.70 -25.69
CA GLN A 60 28.62 -37.87 -24.63
C GLN A 60 29.08 -37.05 -23.40
N PRO A 61 28.43 -35.92 -23.07
CA PRO A 61 28.71 -35.23 -21.82
C PRO A 61 28.11 -36.08 -20.68
N PRO A 62 28.57 -35.90 -19.43
CA PRO A 62 27.88 -36.47 -18.26
C PRO A 62 26.38 -36.14 -18.32
N PRO A 63 25.48 -36.95 -17.72
CA PRO A 63 24.04 -36.74 -17.81
C PRO A 63 23.69 -35.36 -17.23
N THR A 64 23.55 -34.38 -18.11
CA THR A 64 23.29 -32.99 -17.75
C THR A 64 21.79 -32.83 -17.71
N GLN A 65 21.26 -32.48 -16.54
CA GLN A 65 19.84 -32.16 -16.40
C GLN A 65 19.64 -30.71 -16.82
N CYS A 66 18.72 -30.49 -17.77
CA CYS A 66 18.41 -29.16 -18.28
C CYS A 66 17.09 -28.68 -17.67
N PHE A 67 17.14 -27.53 -16.99
CA PHE A 67 15.96 -26.86 -16.45
C PHE A 67 15.64 -25.64 -17.31
N PRO A 68 14.51 -25.60 -18.03
CA PRO A 68 14.18 -24.48 -18.90
C PRO A 68 13.89 -23.23 -18.07
N VAL A 69 14.59 -22.14 -18.38
CA VAL A 69 14.33 -20.80 -17.83
C VAL A 69 13.27 -20.16 -18.73
N GLN A 70 12.02 -20.24 -18.30
CA GLN A 70 10.86 -19.82 -19.08
C GLN A 70 10.01 -18.80 -18.33
N HIS A 71 9.42 -17.87 -19.10
CA HIS A 71 8.43 -16.92 -18.63
C HIS A 71 7.18 -17.05 -19.51
N GLY A 72 6.08 -17.52 -18.94
CA GLY A 72 4.89 -17.91 -19.66
C GLY A 72 5.20 -19.01 -20.68
N ARG A 73 5.04 -18.70 -21.98
CA ARG A 73 5.33 -19.62 -23.09
C ARG A 73 6.71 -19.42 -23.71
N GLN A 74 7.46 -18.42 -23.28
CA GLN A 74 8.74 -18.05 -23.87
C GLN A 74 9.89 -18.68 -23.08
N VAL A 75 10.73 -19.48 -23.74
CA VAL A 75 12.00 -19.97 -23.17
C VAL A 75 13.08 -18.91 -23.40
N LEU A 76 13.66 -18.41 -22.31
CA LEU A 76 14.70 -17.37 -22.30
C LEU A 76 16.11 -17.98 -22.23
N GLY A 77 16.22 -19.18 -21.68
CA GLY A 77 17.48 -19.85 -21.40
C GLY A 77 17.29 -21.26 -20.87
N THR A 78 18.41 -21.90 -20.54
CA THR A 78 18.45 -23.21 -19.87
C THR A 78 19.47 -23.16 -18.76
N LEU A 79 19.06 -23.60 -17.57
CA LEU A 79 19.95 -23.88 -16.45
C LEU A 79 20.40 -25.34 -16.57
N ASN A 80 21.65 -25.54 -16.95
CA ASN A 80 22.28 -26.84 -17.07
C ASN A 80 22.87 -27.22 -15.72
N VAL A 81 22.53 -28.42 -15.23
CA VAL A 81 23.03 -28.95 -13.96
C VAL A 81 23.68 -30.29 -14.22
N THR A 82 24.98 -30.36 -13.98
CA THR A 82 25.77 -31.59 -14.05
C THR A 82 25.97 -32.12 -12.63
N PRO A 83 25.24 -33.15 -12.20
CA PRO A 83 25.35 -33.66 -10.84
C PRO A 83 26.68 -34.37 -10.60
N ALA A 84 27.23 -34.24 -9.39
CA ALA A 84 28.47 -34.94 -9.00
C ALA A 84 28.28 -36.45 -8.77
N GLN A 85 27.02 -36.92 -8.65
CA GLN A 85 26.60 -38.31 -8.51
C GLN A 85 25.59 -38.66 -9.61
N GLU A 86 25.42 -39.95 -9.94
CA GLU A 86 24.59 -40.41 -11.09
C GLU A 86 23.11 -39.96 -11.05
N ARG A 87 22.55 -39.58 -9.90
CA ARG A 87 21.15 -39.13 -9.78
C ARG A 87 20.99 -37.96 -8.83
N MET A 88 20.29 -36.92 -9.29
CA MET A 88 19.81 -35.82 -8.43
C MET A 88 18.65 -36.29 -7.55
N THR A 89 18.60 -35.80 -6.32
CA THR A 89 17.43 -36.02 -5.45
C THR A 89 16.23 -35.22 -5.97
N PRO A 90 14.98 -35.70 -5.73
CA PRO A 90 13.78 -34.94 -6.09
C PRO A 90 13.77 -33.51 -5.52
N GLU A 91 14.30 -33.33 -4.31
CA GLU A 91 14.44 -32.01 -3.66
C GLU A 91 15.40 -31.08 -4.41
N ALA A 92 16.52 -31.60 -4.91
CA ALA A 92 17.46 -30.81 -5.72
C ALA A 92 16.85 -30.43 -7.07
N MET A 93 16.05 -31.32 -7.68
CA MET A 93 15.34 -31.01 -8.92
C MET A 93 14.32 -29.89 -8.73
N THR A 94 13.51 -29.93 -7.66
CA THR A 94 12.54 -28.85 -7.37
C THR A 94 13.24 -27.53 -7.09
N LEU A 95 14.36 -27.55 -6.35
CA LEU A 95 15.17 -26.35 -6.12
C LEU A 95 15.68 -25.73 -7.44
N CYS A 96 16.23 -26.55 -8.35
CA CYS A 96 16.72 -26.08 -9.64
C CYS A 96 15.59 -25.51 -10.52
N GLN A 97 14.40 -26.12 -10.48
CA GLN A 97 13.21 -25.60 -11.16
C GLN A 97 12.79 -24.22 -10.61
N GLN A 98 12.78 -24.06 -9.29
CA GLN A 98 12.43 -22.78 -8.65
C GLN A 98 13.47 -21.70 -8.96
N ILE A 99 14.76 -22.03 -8.96
CA ILE A 99 15.82 -21.08 -9.33
C ILE A 99 15.75 -20.74 -10.82
N ALA A 100 15.47 -21.70 -11.70
CA ALA A 100 15.25 -21.43 -13.12
C ALA A 100 14.08 -20.46 -13.34
N LYS A 101 12.98 -20.63 -12.61
CA LYS A 101 11.84 -19.70 -12.61
C LYS A 101 12.27 -18.31 -12.13
N TYR A 102 13.04 -18.24 -11.05
CA TYR A 102 13.55 -16.97 -10.52
C TYR A 102 14.46 -16.23 -11.51
N CYS A 103 15.38 -16.95 -12.16
CA CYS A 103 16.23 -16.42 -13.21
C CYS A 103 15.41 -15.83 -14.37
N ALA A 104 14.28 -16.46 -14.73
CA ALA A 104 13.39 -15.92 -15.76
C ALA A 104 12.83 -14.54 -15.38
N TYR A 105 12.44 -14.36 -14.12
CA TYR A 105 11.97 -13.09 -13.60
C TYR A 105 13.06 -12.02 -13.58
N LEU A 106 14.28 -12.37 -13.15
CA LEU A 106 15.42 -11.45 -13.23
C LEU A 106 15.71 -10.97 -14.64
N ILE A 107 15.69 -11.88 -15.63
CA ILE A 107 15.89 -11.54 -17.04
C ILE A 107 14.81 -10.56 -17.51
N LYS A 108 13.54 -10.80 -17.15
CA LYS A 108 12.43 -9.91 -17.53
C LYS A 108 12.50 -8.54 -16.85
N ARG A 109 12.90 -8.49 -15.58
CA ARG A 109 13.12 -7.24 -14.85
C ARG A 109 14.28 -6.43 -15.42
N ASP A 110 15.37 -7.06 -15.86
CA ASP A 110 16.47 -6.38 -16.53
C ASP A 110 16.08 -5.88 -17.92
N ALA A 111 15.32 -6.68 -18.69
CA ALA A 111 14.77 -6.21 -19.97
C ALA A 111 13.84 -4.99 -19.79
N ALA A 112 12.99 -4.99 -18.75
CA ALA A 112 12.16 -3.83 -18.41
C ALA A 112 12.98 -2.63 -17.95
N ARG A 113 14.06 -2.86 -17.19
CA ARG A 113 15.02 -1.82 -16.78
C ARG A 113 15.66 -1.15 -18.00
N ALA A 114 16.16 -1.95 -18.94
CA ALA A 114 16.78 -1.49 -20.17
C ALA A 114 15.77 -0.70 -21.03
N PHE A 115 14.55 -1.23 -21.19
CA PHE A 115 13.46 -0.52 -21.86
C PHE A 115 13.17 0.84 -21.23
N ALA A 116 13.06 0.90 -19.90
CA ALA A 116 12.79 2.13 -19.17
C ALA A 116 13.92 3.16 -19.32
N GLN A 117 15.17 2.68 -19.29
CA GLN A 117 16.35 3.52 -19.47
C GLN A 117 16.40 4.11 -20.87
N ASP A 118 16.15 3.32 -21.91
CA ASP A 118 16.13 3.78 -23.30
C ASP A 118 14.98 4.76 -23.56
N ARG A 119 13.77 4.43 -23.09
CA ARG A 119 12.56 5.19 -23.41
C ARG A 119 12.36 6.44 -22.57
N PHE A 120 12.72 6.39 -21.29
CA PHE A 120 12.44 7.47 -20.31
C PHE A 120 13.71 8.09 -19.72
N GLY A 121 14.91 7.57 -20.03
CA GLY A 121 16.16 7.99 -19.39
C GLY A 121 16.23 7.61 -17.91
N ARG A 122 15.35 6.71 -17.44
CA ARG A 122 15.27 6.27 -16.04
C ARG A 122 15.22 4.75 -15.97
N ALA A 123 16.22 4.15 -15.33
CA ALA A 123 16.19 2.74 -14.96
C ALA A 123 15.09 2.52 -13.90
N LEU A 124 13.97 1.94 -14.32
CA LEU A 124 12.87 1.47 -13.46
C LEU A 124 12.92 -0.05 -13.43
N SER A 125 13.15 -0.63 -12.26
CA SER A 125 13.15 -2.08 -12.07
C SER A 125 12.69 -2.43 -10.66
N ILE A 126 11.98 -3.55 -10.51
CA ILE A 126 11.60 -4.06 -9.20
C ILE A 126 12.83 -4.68 -8.55
N VAL A 127 13.21 -4.12 -7.40
CA VAL A 127 14.36 -4.60 -6.62
C VAL A 127 13.87 -5.46 -5.47
N GLY A 128 14.55 -6.58 -5.22
CA GLY A 128 14.25 -7.48 -4.11
C GLY A 128 13.92 -8.90 -4.54
N VAL A 129 13.88 -9.78 -3.54
CA VAL A 129 13.80 -11.23 -3.70
C VAL A 129 12.78 -11.86 -2.74
N SER A 130 12.01 -11.04 -2.01
CA SER A 130 10.93 -11.47 -1.12
C SER A 130 9.80 -12.22 -1.84
N GLU A 131 9.02 -12.96 -1.06
CA GLU A 131 7.82 -13.63 -1.56
C GLU A 131 6.82 -12.63 -2.13
N GLU A 132 6.66 -11.45 -1.52
CA GLU A 132 5.77 -10.41 -2.04
C GLU A 132 6.23 -9.89 -3.40
N VAL A 133 7.53 -9.79 -3.62
CA VAL A 133 8.09 -9.42 -4.91
C VAL A 133 7.89 -10.55 -5.94
N LEU A 134 7.95 -11.81 -5.55
CA LEU A 134 7.58 -12.94 -6.43
C LEU A 134 6.11 -12.90 -6.84
N THR A 135 5.19 -12.51 -5.95
CA THR A 135 3.77 -12.37 -6.32
C THR A 135 3.56 -11.32 -7.42
N ILE A 136 4.40 -10.27 -7.45
CA ILE A 136 4.40 -9.28 -8.52
C ILE A 136 4.85 -9.89 -9.83
N ASP A 137 5.97 -10.64 -9.83
CA ASP A 137 6.46 -11.30 -11.04
C ASP A 137 5.45 -12.30 -11.59
N GLU A 138 4.83 -13.11 -10.72
CA GLU A 138 3.81 -14.08 -11.12
C GLU A 138 2.59 -13.38 -11.73
N PHE A 139 2.15 -12.28 -11.14
CA PHE A 139 1.06 -11.48 -11.71
C PHE A 139 1.45 -10.91 -13.07
N VAL A 140 2.67 -10.41 -13.24
CA VAL A 140 3.15 -9.91 -14.55
C VAL A 140 3.24 -11.04 -15.56
N GLU A 141 3.72 -12.22 -15.17
CA GLU A 141 3.84 -13.37 -16.06
C GLU A 141 2.51 -13.76 -16.69
N HIS A 142 1.44 -13.76 -15.91
CA HIS A 142 0.10 -14.06 -16.40
C HIS A 142 -0.57 -12.85 -17.07
N GLY A 143 -0.34 -11.65 -16.52
CA GLY A 143 -0.99 -10.41 -16.93
C GLY A 143 -0.40 -9.78 -18.19
N ALA A 144 0.89 -9.98 -18.49
CA ALA A 144 1.58 -9.31 -19.61
C ALA A 144 1.01 -9.68 -20.98
N TYR A 145 0.53 -10.92 -21.13
CA TYR A 145 0.00 -11.44 -22.38
C TYR A 145 -1.45 -11.04 -22.68
N SER A 146 -2.12 -10.42 -21.71
CA SER A 146 -3.52 -10.01 -21.81
C SER A 146 -3.63 -8.50 -22.08
N ARG A 147 -4.54 -8.09 -22.98
CA ARG A 147 -4.88 -6.68 -23.19
C ARG A 147 -5.85 -6.11 -22.17
N LEU A 148 -6.26 -6.93 -21.22
CA LEU A 148 -7.21 -6.53 -20.18
C LEU A 148 -6.66 -5.38 -19.30
N PRO A 149 -7.55 -4.47 -18.86
CA PRO A 149 -7.18 -3.41 -17.94
C PRO A 149 -6.59 -3.94 -16.63
N VAL A 150 -5.58 -3.24 -16.10
CA VAL A 150 -4.93 -3.58 -14.83
C VAL A 150 -5.04 -2.42 -13.87
N ILE A 151 -5.40 -2.67 -12.61
CA ILE A 151 -5.24 -1.74 -11.50
C ILE A 151 -4.07 -2.19 -10.62
N VAL A 152 -3.11 -1.30 -10.43
CA VAL A 152 -2.00 -1.43 -9.49
C VAL A 152 -2.32 -0.60 -8.24
N ARG A 153 -2.72 -1.28 -7.16
CA ARG A 153 -3.04 -0.67 -5.87
C ARG A 153 -1.80 -0.66 -4.99
N GLY A 154 -1.66 0.33 -4.12
CA GLY A 154 -0.60 0.33 -3.12
C GLY A 154 -0.37 1.70 -2.51
N GLU A 155 0.18 1.70 -1.30
CA GLU A 155 0.47 2.91 -0.53
C GLU A 155 1.38 3.91 -1.27
N PHE A 156 1.40 5.16 -0.84
CA PHE A 156 2.29 6.15 -1.41
C PHE A 156 3.77 5.71 -1.32
N GLY A 157 4.55 5.99 -2.36
CA GLY A 157 5.97 5.60 -2.45
C GLY A 157 6.25 4.12 -2.73
N THR A 158 5.24 3.33 -3.09
CA THR A 158 5.40 1.98 -3.67
C THR A 158 5.60 2.05 -5.19
N GLU A 159 6.18 0.99 -5.77
CA GLU A 159 6.69 0.93 -7.15
C GLU A 159 5.61 0.73 -8.23
N LYS A 160 4.50 1.46 -8.14
CA LYS A 160 3.33 1.27 -9.03
C LYS A 160 3.65 1.52 -10.50
N GLU A 161 4.46 2.56 -10.79
CA GLU A 161 4.93 2.87 -12.14
C GLU A 161 5.84 1.76 -12.69
N THR A 162 6.76 1.26 -11.87
CA THR A 162 7.67 0.16 -12.25
C THR A 162 6.91 -1.10 -12.65
N VAL A 163 5.84 -1.45 -11.94
CA VAL A 163 4.99 -2.60 -12.31
C VAL A 163 4.28 -2.37 -13.65
N ALA A 164 3.80 -1.16 -13.92
CA ALA A 164 3.20 -0.83 -15.22
C ALA A 164 4.20 -0.96 -16.37
N VAL A 165 5.44 -0.50 -16.16
CA VAL A 165 6.53 -0.65 -17.14
C VAL A 165 6.89 -2.13 -17.34
N LEU A 166 6.95 -2.91 -16.25
CA LEU A 166 7.24 -4.34 -16.32
C LEU A 166 6.16 -5.11 -17.11
N LEU A 167 4.87 -4.78 -16.91
CA LEU A 167 3.76 -5.32 -17.70
C LEU A 167 3.89 -4.99 -19.19
N HIS A 168 4.29 -3.76 -19.53
CA HIS A 168 4.44 -3.32 -20.91
C HIS A 168 5.64 -3.99 -21.59
N ALA A 169 6.81 -3.98 -20.95
CA ALA A 169 8.04 -4.56 -21.49
C ALA A 169 7.94 -6.09 -21.69
N ALA A 170 7.13 -6.76 -20.88
CA ALA A 170 6.86 -8.19 -21.01
C ALA A 170 5.80 -8.53 -22.07
N ALA A 171 5.04 -7.55 -22.57
CA ALA A 171 3.95 -7.78 -23.52
C ALA A 171 4.44 -7.96 -24.97
N HIS A 172 3.62 -8.58 -25.81
CA HIS A 172 3.91 -8.73 -27.25
C HIS A 172 3.93 -7.39 -28.02
N TRP A 173 3.31 -6.35 -27.47
CA TRP A 173 3.24 -5.00 -28.04
C TRP A 173 4.20 -4.01 -27.34
N ARG A 174 5.29 -4.51 -26.76
CA ARG A 174 6.32 -3.70 -26.08
C ARG A 174 7.01 -2.65 -26.98
N GLU A 175 6.98 -2.86 -28.30
CA GLU A 175 7.50 -1.88 -29.27
C GLU A 175 6.53 -0.70 -29.48
N GLY A 176 5.28 -0.85 -29.03
CA GLY A 176 4.26 0.20 -29.06
C GLY A 176 4.54 1.30 -28.03
N PRO A 177 3.82 2.44 -28.11
CA PRO A 177 4.03 3.56 -27.22
C PRO A 177 3.61 3.24 -25.78
N PHE A 178 4.46 3.58 -24.81
CA PHE A 178 4.07 3.68 -23.40
C PHE A 178 3.78 5.15 -23.05
N VAL A 179 2.54 5.46 -22.71
CA VAL A 179 2.09 6.83 -22.40
C VAL A 179 1.68 6.89 -20.94
N ALA A 180 2.45 7.60 -20.12
CA ALA A 180 2.10 7.90 -18.74
C ALA A 180 1.33 9.23 -18.65
N ILE A 181 0.21 9.23 -17.95
CA ILE A 181 -0.62 10.40 -17.65
C ILE A 181 -0.72 10.55 -16.14
N ASP A 182 -0.25 11.69 -15.63
CA ASP A 182 -0.51 12.11 -14.26
C ASP A 182 -1.95 12.60 -14.13
N CYS A 183 -2.78 11.86 -13.40
CA CYS A 183 -4.18 12.18 -13.22
C CYS A 183 -4.42 13.34 -12.24
N ALA A 184 -3.40 13.78 -11.49
CA ALA A 184 -3.46 14.97 -10.64
C ALA A 184 -3.43 16.28 -11.45
N ALA A 185 -2.70 16.27 -12.57
CA ALA A 185 -2.57 17.41 -13.48
C ALA A 185 -2.66 16.96 -14.96
N PRO A 186 -3.82 16.42 -15.38
CA PRO A 186 -4.00 15.92 -16.73
C PRO A 186 -3.96 17.08 -17.74
N GLY A 187 -2.93 17.16 -18.57
CA GLY A 187 -2.76 18.24 -19.55
C GLY A 187 -3.64 18.14 -20.80
N ASP A 188 -4.27 17.00 -21.06
CA ASP A 188 -5.01 16.67 -22.28
C ASP A 188 -6.35 15.98 -21.93
N ALA A 189 -7.24 15.79 -22.91
CA ALA A 189 -8.46 14.99 -22.74
C ALA A 189 -8.20 13.48 -22.99
N PRO A 190 -9.04 12.57 -22.45
CA PRO A 190 -8.87 11.12 -22.61
C PRO A 190 -8.76 10.65 -24.06
N ALA A 191 -9.49 11.27 -25.00
CA ALA A 191 -9.40 10.92 -26.42
C ALA A 191 -7.99 11.14 -27.00
N ALA A 192 -7.26 12.15 -26.54
CA ALA A 192 -5.87 12.39 -26.96
C ALA A 192 -4.92 11.37 -26.33
N TRP A 193 -5.13 10.99 -25.06
CA TRP A 193 -4.34 9.96 -24.40
C TRP A 193 -4.45 8.61 -25.13
N PHE A 194 -5.66 8.22 -25.52
CA PHE A 194 -5.90 6.97 -26.25
C PHE A 194 -5.22 6.95 -27.61
N LYS A 195 -5.26 8.05 -28.36
CA LYS A 195 -4.55 8.18 -29.64
C LYS A 195 -3.03 8.08 -29.48
N ARG A 196 -2.47 8.70 -28.43
CA ARG A 196 -1.03 8.64 -28.14
C ARG A 196 -0.57 7.23 -27.74
N GLY A 197 -1.43 6.48 -27.04
CA GLY A 197 -1.15 5.12 -26.56
C GLY A 197 -1.51 4.00 -27.55
N ALA A 198 -2.06 4.33 -28.72
CA ALA A 198 -2.50 3.37 -29.72
C ALA A 198 -1.42 2.32 -30.04
N GLY A 199 -1.79 1.05 -30.05
CA GLY A 199 -0.86 -0.07 -30.26
C GLY A 199 0.10 -0.37 -29.11
N GLY A 200 -0.01 0.33 -27.97
CA GLY A 200 0.88 0.19 -26.83
C GLY A 200 0.15 0.14 -25.48
N THR A 201 0.55 0.98 -24.53
CA THR A 201 0.02 0.98 -23.16
C THR A 201 -0.16 2.41 -22.64
N LEU A 202 -1.35 2.68 -22.10
CA LEU A 202 -1.71 3.91 -21.41
C LEU A 202 -1.66 3.67 -19.90
N PHE A 203 -0.70 4.31 -19.23
CA PHE A 203 -0.55 4.29 -17.78
C PHE A 203 -1.21 5.53 -17.16
N LEU A 204 -2.21 5.32 -16.30
CA LEU A 204 -2.90 6.35 -15.54
C LEU A 204 -2.35 6.38 -14.11
N GLN A 205 -1.54 7.39 -13.81
CA GLN A 205 -0.95 7.56 -12.49
C GLN A 205 -1.94 8.23 -11.53
N SER A 206 -2.16 7.63 -10.35
CA SER A 206 -3.10 8.13 -9.33
C SER A 206 -4.51 8.39 -9.88
N VAL A 207 -5.15 7.37 -10.47
CA VAL A 207 -6.49 7.48 -11.06
C VAL A 207 -7.54 8.01 -10.08
N ASP A 208 -7.32 7.85 -8.77
CA ASP A 208 -8.18 8.37 -7.72
C ASP A 208 -8.17 9.90 -7.57
N GLU A 209 -7.25 10.59 -8.25
CA GLU A 209 -7.14 12.04 -8.30
C GLU A 209 -7.82 12.67 -9.54
N LEU A 210 -8.36 11.86 -10.45
CA LEU A 210 -9.12 12.36 -11.61
C LEU A 210 -10.36 13.14 -11.18
N ASP A 211 -10.64 14.24 -11.88
CA ASP A 211 -11.90 14.96 -11.72
C ASP A 211 -13.12 14.18 -12.28
N ASP A 212 -14.32 14.54 -11.85
CA ASP A 212 -15.55 13.84 -12.24
C ASP A 212 -15.89 13.96 -13.74
N ALA A 213 -15.37 14.98 -14.43
CA ALA A 213 -15.61 15.19 -15.85
C ALA A 213 -14.76 14.22 -16.69
N LEU A 214 -13.47 14.14 -16.39
CA LEU A 214 -12.50 13.24 -17.00
C LEU A 214 -12.82 11.79 -16.66
N GLN A 215 -13.27 11.47 -15.44
CA GLN A 215 -13.73 10.13 -15.09
C GLN A 215 -14.87 9.64 -16.00
N ARG A 216 -15.85 10.51 -16.30
CA ARG A 216 -16.96 10.19 -17.21
C ARG A 216 -16.50 10.04 -18.66
N GLN A 217 -15.62 10.92 -19.12
CA GLN A 217 -15.06 10.83 -20.47
C GLN A 217 -14.22 9.55 -20.66
N LEU A 218 -13.38 9.22 -19.68
CA LEU A 218 -12.56 8.01 -19.68
C LEU A 218 -13.43 6.75 -19.66
N ALA A 219 -14.46 6.71 -18.82
CA ALA A 219 -15.43 5.62 -18.81
C ALA A 219 -16.13 5.48 -20.17
N GLY A 220 -16.50 6.59 -20.81
CA GLY A 220 -17.09 6.60 -22.15
C GLY A 220 -16.16 6.05 -23.23
N GLN A 221 -14.87 6.41 -23.21
CA GLN A 221 -13.86 5.89 -24.13
C GLN A 221 -13.63 4.38 -23.95
N LEU A 222 -13.52 3.92 -22.70
CA LEU A 222 -13.36 2.50 -22.38
C LEU A 222 -14.59 1.67 -22.82
N CYS A 223 -15.81 2.20 -22.63
CA CYS A 223 -17.02 1.54 -23.10
C CYS A 223 -17.16 1.55 -24.65
N GLY A 224 -16.73 2.63 -25.30
CA GLY A 224 -16.88 2.84 -26.75
C GLY A 224 -16.04 1.91 -27.63
N LEU A 225 -14.98 1.30 -27.08
CA LEU A 225 -14.08 0.37 -27.79
C LEU A 225 -14.61 -1.07 -27.91
N GLY A 226 -15.94 -1.27 -27.76
CA GLY A 226 -16.59 -2.58 -27.97
C GLY A 226 -17.13 -3.26 -26.71
N GLY A 227 -17.31 -2.54 -25.61
CA GLY A 227 -17.74 -3.13 -24.34
C GLY A 227 -16.60 -3.83 -23.58
N PRO A 228 -16.85 -4.23 -22.32
CA PRO A 228 -15.80 -4.35 -21.29
C PRO A 228 -14.71 -5.42 -21.52
N TRP A 229 -14.85 -6.24 -22.57
CA TRP A 229 -14.01 -7.42 -22.80
C TRP A 229 -13.87 -7.80 -24.27
N SER A 230 -14.34 -6.95 -25.18
CA SER A 230 -14.31 -7.33 -26.59
C SER A 230 -12.84 -7.35 -27.02
N ALA A 231 -12.38 -8.54 -27.37
CA ALA A 231 -11.18 -8.76 -28.16
C ALA A 231 -11.43 -8.13 -29.53
N VAL A 232 -11.51 -6.81 -29.60
CA VAL A 232 -11.59 -6.11 -30.87
C VAL A 232 -10.16 -6.00 -31.36
N ASP A 233 -9.90 -6.87 -32.33
CA ASP A 233 -8.90 -6.83 -33.37
C ASP A 233 -8.79 -5.43 -34.04
N GLY A 234 -8.40 -4.43 -33.25
CA GLY A 234 -7.95 -3.14 -33.72
C GLY A 234 -6.55 -2.93 -33.17
N GLU A 235 -5.55 -2.89 -34.06
CA GLU A 235 -4.16 -2.57 -33.72
C GLU A 235 -4.01 -1.18 -33.05
N ASP A 236 -5.08 -0.37 -33.02
CA ASP A 236 -5.06 1.03 -32.61
C ASP A 236 -5.49 1.33 -31.16
N SER A 237 -5.89 0.35 -30.33
CA SER A 237 -6.30 0.64 -28.93
C SER A 237 -5.20 0.36 -27.90
N PRO A 238 -4.88 1.30 -26.98
CA PRO A 238 -3.95 1.04 -25.89
C PRO A 238 -4.51 0.05 -24.89
N ARG A 239 -3.63 -0.78 -24.31
CA ARG A 239 -3.91 -1.41 -23.02
C ARG A 239 -3.92 -0.34 -21.92
N VAL A 240 -4.90 -0.37 -21.02
CA VAL A 240 -4.97 0.56 -19.89
C VAL A 240 -4.41 -0.06 -18.63
N VAL A 241 -3.47 0.63 -17.98
CA VAL A 241 -2.95 0.29 -16.65
C VAL A 241 -3.17 1.50 -15.75
N ALA A 242 -3.91 1.35 -14.66
CA ALA A 242 -4.17 2.43 -13.71
C ALA A 242 -3.48 2.15 -12.38
N SER A 243 -3.04 3.19 -11.70
CA SER A 243 -2.54 3.11 -10.33
C SER A 243 -3.41 3.89 -9.37
N THR A 244 -3.53 3.42 -8.13
CA THR A 244 -4.32 4.09 -7.08
C THR A 244 -3.66 3.93 -5.73
N THR A 245 -3.74 4.96 -4.91
CA THR A 245 -3.37 4.89 -3.47
C THR A 245 -4.59 4.74 -2.57
N ALA A 246 -5.77 5.15 -3.05
CA ALA A 246 -7.01 5.07 -2.30
C ALA A 246 -7.79 3.77 -2.58
N ASP A 247 -8.66 3.42 -1.62
CA ASP A 247 -9.69 2.41 -1.82
C ASP A 247 -10.80 2.99 -2.71
N LEU A 248 -10.75 2.65 -4.01
CA LEU A 248 -11.70 3.11 -5.01
C LEU A 248 -13.14 2.69 -4.67
N SER A 249 -13.34 1.53 -4.06
CA SER A 249 -14.67 1.06 -3.63
C SER A 249 -15.26 1.91 -2.51
N ARG A 250 -14.43 2.49 -1.63
CA ARG A 250 -14.87 3.52 -0.68
C ARG A 250 -15.17 4.84 -1.38
N ARG A 251 -14.32 5.27 -2.32
CA ARG A 251 -14.56 6.54 -3.05
C ARG A 251 -15.84 6.51 -3.88
N VAL A 252 -16.19 5.38 -4.50
CA VAL A 252 -17.47 5.20 -5.20
C VAL A 252 -18.65 5.35 -4.25
N ARG A 253 -18.59 4.73 -3.06
CA ARG A 253 -19.65 4.86 -2.04
C ARG A 253 -19.81 6.29 -1.53
N ALA A 254 -18.71 7.03 -1.44
CA ALA A 254 -18.70 8.44 -1.06
C ALA A 254 -19.09 9.40 -2.21
N GLY A 255 -19.41 8.89 -3.41
CA GLY A 255 -19.75 9.71 -4.58
C GLY A 255 -18.57 10.49 -5.16
N ARG A 256 -17.32 10.16 -4.79
CA ARG A 256 -16.08 10.81 -5.26
C ARG A 256 -15.39 10.06 -6.40
N PHE A 257 -15.97 8.95 -6.86
CA PHE A 257 -15.46 8.17 -7.98
C PHE A 257 -16.58 7.50 -8.77
N SER A 258 -16.45 7.45 -10.09
CA SER A 258 -17.42 6.89 -11.00
C SER A 258 -17.46 5.36 -10.91
N ARG A 259 -18.62 4.80 -10.58
CA ARG A 259 -18.87 3.35 -10.62
C ARG A 259 -18.65 2.77 -12.02
N ALA A 260 -19.01 3.53 -13.06
CA ALA A 260 -18.83 3.10 -14.44
C ALA A 260 -17.35 2.93 -14.76
N LEU A 261 -16.50 3.88 -14.37
CA LEU A 261 -15.06 3.80 -14.59
C LEU A 261 -14.45 2.62 -13.81
N LEU A 262 -14.79 2.46 -12.53
CA LEU A 262 -14.28 1.36 -11.71
C LEU A 262 -14.59 0.00 -12.34
N SER A 263 -15.81 -0.19 -12.86
CA SER A 263 -16.22 -1.46 -13.48
C SER A 263 -15.44 -1.82 -14.74
N GLN A 264 -14.84 -0.84 -15.43
CA GLN A 264 -14.01 -1.07 -16.62
C GLN A 264 -12.55 -1.30 -16.24
N LEU A 265 -12.06 -0.68 -15.16
CA LEU A 265 -10.67 -0.81 -14.74
C LEU A 265 -10.43 -2.04 -13.85
N ASP A 266 -11.37 -2.39 -12.97
CA ASP A 266 -11.20 -3.42 -11.92
C ASP A 266 -11.38 -4.85 -12.47
N VAL A 267 -10.54 -5.17 -13.45
CA VAL A 267 -10.53 -6.41 -14.20
C VAL A 267 -9.41 -7.31 -13.70
N LEU A 268 -8.16 -6.87 -13.86
CA LEU A 268 -7.00 -7.46 -13.22
C LEU A 268 -6.52 -6.49 -12.14
N SER A 269 -6.33 -6.96 -10.92
CA SER A 269 -5.88 -6.11 -9.81
C SER A 269 -4.71 -6.75 -9.09
N ILE A 270 -3.68 -5.95 -8.82
CA ILE A 270 -2.56 -6.31 -7.95
C ILE A 270 -2.42 -5.27 -6.85
N GLU A 271 -2.20 -5.70 -5.61
CA GLU A 271 -1.91 -4.84 -4.47
C GLU A 271 -0.43 -4.95 -4.10
N LEU A 272 0.29 -3.83 -4.15
CA LEU A 272 1.69 -3.79 -3.77
C LEU A 272 1.84 -3.71 -2.26
N THR A 273 2.59 -4.66 -1.73
CA THR A 273 2.88 -4.74 -0.30
C THR A 273 3.76 -3.55 0.13
N PRO A 274 3.44 -2.87 1.25
CA PRO A 274 4.28 -1.82 1.79
C PRO A 274 5.62 -2.35 2.33
N LEU A 275 6.63 -1.50 2.33
CA LEU A 275 8.02 -1.82 2.68
C LEU A 275 8.17 -2.44 4.08
N ARG A 276 7.33 -2.03 5.04
CA ARG A 276 7.33 -2.56 6.41
C ARG A 276 7.03 -4.06 6.53
N LYS A 277 6.37 -4.66 5.52
CA LYS A 277 6.10 -6.10 5.45
C LYS A 277 7.21 -6.83 4.68
N ARG A 278 7.81 -6.20 3.66
CA ARG A 278 8.96 -6.73 2.90
C ARG A 278 10.32 -6.24 3.42
N ARG A 279 10.59 -6.44 4.71
CA ARG A 279 11.81 -5.92 5.37
C ARG A 279 13.12 -6.52 4.83
N THR A 280 13.05 -7.74 4.30
CA THR A 280 14.18 -8.44 3.70
C THR A 280 14.72 -7.75 2.44
N ASP A 281 13.88 -6.97 1.74
CA ASP A 281 14.27 -6.28 0.52
C ASP A 281 14.95 -4.92 0.79
N ILE A 282 14.88 -4.40 2.01
CA ILE A 282 15.41 -3.06 2.36
C ILE A 282 16.91 -2.98 2.03
N GLY A 283 17.68 -4.03 2.31
CA GLY A 283 19.12 -4.06 1.99
C GLY A 283 19.40 -3.88 0.50
N PHE A 284 18.67 -4.60 -0.35
CA PHE A 284 18.81 -4.48 -1.80
C PHE A 284 18.44 -3.11 -2.34
N HIS A 285 17.43 -2.46 -1.75
CA HIS A 285 17.08 -1.09 -2.11
C HIS A 285 18.16 -0.09 -1.68
N VAL A 286 18.76 -0.25 -0.49
CA VAL A 286 19.87 0.61 -0.03
C VAL A 286 21.06 0.48 -0.97
N GLU A 287 21.45 -0.76 -1.29
CA GLU A 287 22.52 -1.05 -2.26
C GLU A 287 22.22 -0.41 -3.63
N HIS A 288 21.01 -0.60 -4.13
CA HIS A 288 20.59 -0.06 -5.43
C HIS A 288 20.68 1.48 -5.48
N VAL A 289 20.20 2.14 -4.43
CA VAL A 289 20.21 3.61 -4.32
C VAL A 289 21.64 4.13 -4.25
N LEU A 290 22.53 3.49 -3.50
CA LEU A 290 23.92 3.93 -3.39
C LEU A 290 24.69 3.74 -4.71
N ASP A 291 24.53 2.58 -5.35
CA ASP A 291 25.17 2.26 -6.62
C ASP A 291 24.75 3.23 -7.74
N ARG A 292 23.44 3.52 -7.84
CA ARG A 292 22.90 4.49 -8.81
C ARG A 292 23.52 5.89 -8.66
N HIS A 293 23.94 6.25 -7.46
CA HIS A 293 24.55 7.55 -7.15
C HIS A 293 26.09 7.50 -7.11
N GLY A 294 26.70 6.37 -7.49
CA GLY A 294 28.16 6.20 -7.55
C GLY A 294 28.82 6.14 -6.17
N LEU A 295 28.07 5.77 -5.13
CA LEU A 295 28.54 5.65 -3.76
C LEU A 295 28.84 4.19 -3.43
N ASP A 296 29.99 3.94 -2.79
CA ASP A 296 30.37 2.59 -2.41
C ASP A 296 29.53 2.11 -1.21
N HIS A 297 28.61 1.18 -1.48
CA HIS A 297 27.79 0.52 -0.48
C HIS A 297 28.62 -0.05 0.68
N GLY A 298 29.76 -0.68 0.40
CA GLY A 298 30.59 -1.35 1.40
C GLY A 298 31.28 -0.39 2.36
N GLN A 299 31.40 0.89 1.98
CA GLN A 299 31.97 1.93 2.83
C GLN A 299 30.91 2.68 3.64
N VAL A 300 29.72 2.84 3.09
CA VAL A 300 28.65 3.68 3.65
C VAL A 300 27.78 2.92 4.65
N VAL A 301 27.47 1.66 4.36
CA VAL A 301 26.49 0.87 5.11
C VAL A 301 27.12 0.20 6.32
N THR A 302 26.62 0.52 7.52
CA THR A 302 27.01 -0.15 8.77
C THR A 302 25.90 -1.07 9.27
N GLU A 303 26.24 -2.04 10.12
CA GLU A 303 25.24 -2.89 10.78
C GLU A 303 24.23 -2.06 11.60
N VAL A 304 24.70 -0.99 12.24
CA VAL A 304 23.86 -0.06 13.02
C VAL A 304 22.82 0.64 12.13
N LEU A 305 23.22 1.04 10.92
CA LEU A 305 22.31 1.63 9.94
C LEU A 305 21.28 0.60 9.49
N MET A 306 21.72 -0.59 9.08
CA MET A 306 20.80 -1.65 8.61
C MET A 306 19.79 -2.05 9.68
N ASP A 307 20.22 -2.17 10.93
CA ASP A 307 19.35 -2.42 12.07
C ASP A 307 18.33 -1.28 12.27
N ALA A 308 18.74 -0.02 12.16
CA ALA A 308 17.82 1.12 12.23
C ALA A 308 16.81 1.14 11.06
N LEU A 309 17.26 0.85 9.83
CA LEU A 309 16.41 0.86 8.64
C LEU A 309 15.36 -0.27 8.68
N THR A 310 15.73 -1.45 9.18
CA THR A 310 14.83 -2.61 9.25
C THR A 310 13.75 -2.51 10.32
N HIS A 311 13.98 -1.73 11.38
CA HIS A 311 13.02 -1.53 12.48
C HIS A 311 12.05 -0.37 12.26
N TYR A 312 12.29 0.48 11.26
CA TYR A 312 11.42 1.61 10.97
C TYR A 312 10.21 1.20 10.10
N SER A 313 9.08 1.88 10.28
CA SER A 313 7.79 1.51 9.65
C SER A 313 7.61 2.02 8.22
N TRP A 314 8.48 2.92 7.75
CA TRP A 314 8.48 3.46 6.39
C TRP A 314 7.10 3.93 5.89
N PRO A 315 6.50 4.97 6.50
CA PRO A 315 5.19 5.50 6.08
C PRO A 315 5.11 5.92 4.60
N GLU A 316 6.20 6.39 3.98
CA GLU A 316 6.22 6.69 2.53
C GLU A 316 7.05 5.66 1.72
N ASN A 317 7.20 4.45 2.26
CA ASN A 317 7.82 3.31 1.59
C ASN A 317 9.20 3.63 0.97
N LEU A 318 9.41 3.31 -0.31
CA LEU A 318 10.72 3.45 -0.96
C LEU A 318 11.13 4.90 -1.19
N GLN A 319 10.17 5.82 -1.41
CA GLN A 319 10.50 7.22 -1.61
C GLN A 319 11.10 7.86 -0.35
N GLU A 320 10.63 7.47 0.84
CA GLU A 320 11.29 7.88 2.09
C GLU A 320 12.63 7.17 2.29
N LEU A 321 12.71 5.87 2.01
CA LEU A 321 13.97 5.13 2.10
C LEU A 321 15.07 5.78 1.25
N GLU A 322 14.81 6.03 -0.03
CA GLU A 322 15.75 6.66 -0.95
C GLU A 322 16.19 8.04 -0.44
N ARG A 323 15.23 8.92 -0.07
CA ARG A 323 15.55 10.25 0.46
C ARG A 323 16.38 10.20 1.74
N VAL A 324 16.09 9.27 2.64
CA VAL A 324 16.80 9.12 3.92
C VAL A 324 18.21 8.57 3.71
N VAL A 325 18.37 7.53 2.90
CA VAL A 325 19.67 6.93 2.58
C VAL A 325 20.56 7.94 1.87
N LEU A 326 20.06 8.63 0.85
CA LEU A 326 20.82 9.67 0.14
C LEU A 326 21.21 10.82 1.05
N ARG A 327 20.29 11.30 1.90
CA ARG A 327 20.60 12.33 2.89
C ARG A 327 21.72 11.90 3.82
N LEU A 328 21.67 10.68 4.35
CA LEU A 328 22.71 10.17 5.23
C LEU A 328 24.04 10.07 4.49
N ALA A 329 24.07 9.44 3.31
CA ALA A 329 25.31 9.24 2.57
C ALA A 329 25.99 10.56 2.14
N VAL A 330 25.22 11.57 1.75
CA VAL A 330 25.74 12.91 1.42
C VAL A 330 26.25 13.62 2.67
N MET A 331 25.49 13.60 3.77
CA MET A 331 25.86 14.30 5.01
C MET A 331 27.08 13.66 5.70
N THR A 332 27.33 12.38 5.44
CA THR A 332 28.51 11.66 5.93
C THR A 332 29.67 11.64 4.93
N ALA A 333 29.52 12.30 3.76
CA ALA A 333 30.53 12.35 2.69
C ALA A 333 31.04 10.95 2.27
N GLY A 334 30.16 9.96 2.26
CA GLY A 334 30.50 8.58 1.92
C GLY A 334 31.23 7.77 3.01
N ARG A 335 31.43 8.33 4.22
CA ARG A 335 32.00 7.57 5.34
C ARG A 335 30.95 6.62 5.97
N PRO A 336 31.38 5.59 6.73
CA PRO A 336 30.47 4.68 7.42
C PRO A 336 29.49 5.44 8.32
N ILE A 337 28.19 5.21 8.12
CA ILE A 337 27.13 5.93 8.85
C ILE A 337 27.00 5.34 10.25
N GLY A 338 27.32 6.12 11.29
CA GLY A 338 27.17 5.71 12.68
C GLY A 338 25.82 6.09 13.30
N SER A 339 25.55 5.63 14.53
CA SER A 339 24.36 6.01 15.31
C SER A 339 24.25 7.53 15.52
N ALA A 340 25.37 8.22 15.71
CA ALA A 340 25.42 9.67 15.86
C ALA A 340 24.97 10.42 14.59
N ASP A 341 25.34 9.91 13.42
CA ASP A 341 24.93 10.48 12.13
C ASP A 341 23.43 10.26 11.89
N ILE A 342 22.91 9.08 12.22
CA ILE A 342 21.48 8.77 12.18
C ILE A 342 20.72 9.71 13.11
N GLN A 343 21.17 9.88 14.35
CA GLN A 343 20.51 10.77 15.31
C GLN A 343 20.48 12.23 14.82
N ARG A 344 21.56 12.67 14.15
CA ARG A 344 21.69 14.05 13.67
C ARG A 344 20.87 14.34 12.41
N HIS A 345 20.81 13.39 11.47
CA HIS A 345 20.26 13.63 10.13
C HIS A 345 18.95 12.88 9.84
N ALA A 346 18.65 11.84 10.62
CA ALA A 346 17.44 11.02 10.51
C ALA A 346 16.93 10.53 11.89
N PRO A 347 16.62 11.44 12.85
CA PRO A 347 16.26 11.06 14.22
C PRO A 347 15.02 10.14 14.30
N ARG A 348 14.09 10.28 13.34
CA ARG A 348 12.88 9.44 13.24
C ARG A 348 13.16 7.94 13.13
N LEU A 349 14.32 7.54 12.58
CA LEU A 349 14.74 6.13 12.52
C LEU A 349 15.01 5.54 13.92
N LEU A 350 15.40 6.37 14.89
CA LEU A 350 15.69 5.94 16.26
C LEU A 350 14.46 6.05 17.18
N GLU A 351 13.53 6.95 16.88
CA GLU A 351 12.26 7.10 17.63
C GLU A 351 11.40 5.83 17.59
N GLY A 352 11.50 5.03 16.52
CA GLY A 352 10.86 3.72 16.40
C GLY A 352 11.31 2.70 17.45
N ARG A 353 12.53 2.82 17.99
CA ARG A 353 13.07 1.88 19.01
C ARG A 353 12.44 2.07 20.39
N VAL A 354 12.11 3.30 20.77
CA VAL A 354 11.53 3.61 22.10
C VAL A 354 10.08 3.12 22.19
N LYS A 355 9.37 3.07 21.05
CA LYS A 355 8.01 2.54 20.98
C LYS A 355 7.95 1.01 20.90
N GLY A 356 9.01 0.34 20.41
CA GLY A 356 9.05 -1.12 20.23
C GLY A 356 8.84 -1.96 21.52
N ALA A 357 9.33 -1.49 22.68
CA ALA A 357 9.16 -2.20 23.95
C ALA A 357 7.75 -2.08 24.58
N GLN A 358 6.87 -1.21 24.03
CA GLN A 358 5.49 -1.05 24.50
C GLN A 358 4.44 -1.50 23.47
N HIS A 359 4.83 -1.83 22.23
CA HIS A 359 3.89 -2.16 21.17
C HIS A 359 3.49 -3.65 21.07
N ASP A 360 4.18 -4.57 21.75
CA ASP A 360 3.73 -5.99 21.84
C ASP A 360 2.53 -6.20 22.79
N ALA A 361 2.03 -5.14 23.43
CA ALA A 361 0.79 -5.17 24.21
C ALA A 361 -0.30 -4.20 23.69
N CYS A 362 -0.05 -3.43 22.62
CA CYS A 362 -0.96 -2.36 22.20
C CYS A 362 -1.00 -2.16 20.68
N ALA A 363 -1.16 -3.23 19.91
CA ALA A 363 -1.45 -3.14 18.48
C ALA A 363 -2.94 -2.80 18.23
N THR A 364 -3.45 -1.69 18.78
CA THR A 364 -4.73 -1.10 18.32
C THR A 364 -4.90 0.38 18.71
N MET A 365 -3.93 1.26 18.47
CA MET A 365 -4.20 2.72 18.54
C MET A 365 -3.34 3.49 17.53
N SER A 366 -3.95 3.91 16.41
CA SER A 366 -3.42 4.96 15.54
C SER A 366 -3.88 6.33 16.05
N GLN A 367 -2.96 7.27 16.24
CA GLN A 367 -3.22 8.71 16.42
C GLN A 367 -1.93 9.56 16.17
N PRO A 368 -1.99 10.89 15.94
CA PRO A 368 -1.98 11.50 14.60
C PRO A 368 -0.97 12.68 14.38
N ALA A 369 -1.00 13.22 13.14
CA ALA A 369 -0.75 14.61 12.68
C ALA A 369 0.68 15.09 12.29
N ASP A 370 0.84 15.54 11.03
CA ASP A 370 0.79 16.98 10.70
C ASP A 370 0.43 17.21 9.20
N LEU A 371 -0.63 17.99 8.96
CA LEU A 371 -1.12 18.54 7.69
C LEU A 371 -1.34 20.05 7.91
N PRO A 372 -1.33 20.89 6.85
CA PRO A 372 -1.45 22.34 6.97
C PRO A 372 -2.87 22.76 7.39
N ALA A 373 -2.90 23.93 8.01
CA ALA A 373 -4.04 24.52 8.71
C ALA A 373 -5.34 24.59 7.89
N GLU A 374 -6.37 23.90 8.38
CA GLU A 374 -7.80 24.15 8.13
C GLU A 374 -8.63 23.68 9.35
N PRO A 375 -9.88 24.16 9.52
CA PRO A 375 -10.41 24.63 10.80
C PRO A 375 -10.71 23.51 11.80
N THR A 376 -10.21 23.72 13.02
CA THR A 376 -10.36 22.92 14.24
C THR A 376 -11.64 22.07 14.32
N PRO A 377 -11.55 20.74 14.55
CA PRO A 377 -12.68 19.95 14.99
C PRO A 377 -13.03 20.33 16.43
N PRO A 378 -14.32 20.41 16.79
CA PRO A 378 -14.69 20.82 18.14
C PRO A 378 -14.43 19.68 19.14
N GLY A 379 -13.88 20.05 20.30
CA GLY A 379 -13.24 19.16 21.27
C GLY A 379 -14.18 18.32 22.13
N THR A 380 -15.50 18.38 21.91
CA THR A 380 -16.48 17.65 22.71
C THR A 380 -17.71 17.23 21.90
N PRO A 381 -18.27 16.03 22.10
CA PRO A 381 -19.53 15.57 21.49
C PRO A 381 -20.77 16.44 21.77
N VAL A 382 -20.64 17.47 22.61
CA VAL A 382 -21.66 18.51 22.88
C VAL A 382 -21.76 19.51 21.73
N ASP A 383 -20.66 19.75 21.02
CA ASP A 383 -20.61 20.69 19.89
C ASP A 383 -21.43 20.20 18.68
N TRP A 384 -21.87 18.93 18.71
CA TRP A 384 -22.79 18.35 17.74
C TRP A 384 -24.26 18.66 18.07
N ILE A 385 -24.57 19.05 19.31
CA ILE A 385 -25.93 19.20 19.85
C ILE A 385 -26.24 20.63 20.30
N ASP A 386 -25.24 21.47 20.60
CA ASP A 386 -25.44 22.89 20.96
C ASP A 386 -25.94 23.79 19.80
N GLY A 387 -26.23 23.21 18.63
CA GLY A 387 -26.73 23.90 17.44
C GLY A 387 -28.24 23.74 17.13
N LEU A 388 -29.08 23.33 18.08
CA LEU A 388 -30.54 23.22 17.85
C LEU A 388 -31.29 23.81 19.06
N PRO A 389 -31.85 25.03 18.91
CA PRO A 389 -33.22 25.08 18.40
C PRO A 389 -33.50 26.01 17.21
N HIS A 390 -32.58 26.84 16.70
CA HIS A 390 -32.88 27.70 15.54
C HIS A 390 -31.67 27.88 14.60
N ARG A 391 -31.75 27.26 13.42
CA ARG A 391 -30.81 27.19 12.28
C ARG A 391 -29.74 26.08 12.38
N PRO A 392 -29.89 24.97 11.61
CA PRO A 392 -28.84 23.96 11.55
C PRO A 392 -27.60 24.56 10.86
N GLY A 393 -26.47 24.57 11.56
CA GLY A 393 -25.19 24.96 10.99
C GLY A 393 -24.79 24.08 9.80
N GLN A 394 -23.97 24.63 8.89
CA GLN A 394 -23.56 24.03 7.61
C GLN A 394 -23.02 22.58 7.66
N ARG A 395 -22.67 22.03 8.84
CA ARG A 395 -22.13 20.67 9.02
C ARG A 395 -23.19 19.57 9.24
N LEU A 396 -24.42 19.91 9.63
CA LEU A 396 -25.53 18.92 9.69
C LEU A 396 -26.04 18.55 8.28
N ALA A 397 -25.68 19.34 7.26
CA ALA A 397 -26.09 19.09 5.87
C ALA A 397 -25.29 17.97 5.20
N THR A 398 -24.09 17.66 5.71
CA THR A 398 -23.19 16.62 5.15
C THR A 398 -23.34 15.26 5.81
N LEU A 399 -24.08 15.17 6.93
CA LEU A 399 -24.34 13.92 7.64
C LEU A 399 -25.50 13.16 7.01
N HIS A 400 -25.50 11.84 7.17
CA HIS A 400 -26.60 11.02 6.68
C HIS A 400 -27.94 11.48 7.30
N ASP A 401 -28.97 11.63 6.48
CA ASP A 401 -30.24 12.23 6.90
C ASP A 401 -30.91 11.47 8.07
N ALA A 402 -30.73 10.15 8.13
CA ALA A 402 -31.18 9.34 9.26
C ALA A 402 -30.40 9.65 10.56
N LEU A 403 -29.08 9.88 10.48
CA LEU A 403 -28.27 10.22 11.65
C LEU A 403 -28.63 11.63 12.14
N ARG A 404 -28.84 12.58 11.23
CA ARG A 404 -29.31 13.92 11.57
C ARG A 404 -30.63 13.88 12.35
N ARG A 405 -31.64 13.15 11.86
CA ARG A 405 -32.92 12.97 12.56
C ARG A 405 -32.76 12.31 13.92
N ALA A 406 -31.88 11.31 14.02
CA ALA A 406 -31.56 10.64 15.27
C ALA A 406 -30.90 11.59 16.29
N LEU A 407 -29.97 12.45 15.86
CA LEU A 407 -29.28 13.41 16.73
C LEU A 407 -30.19 14.53 17.22
N VAL A 408 -31.07 15.05 16.36
CA VAL A 408 -32.09 16.05 16.77
C VAL A 408 -32.97 15.47 17.88
N HIS A 409 -33.54 14.28 17.66
CA HIS A 409 -34.39 13.62 18.64
C HIS A 409 -33.65 13.28 19.93
N LEU A 410 -32.38 12.87 19.83
CA LEU A 410 -31.53 12.62 20.99
C LEU A 410 -31.30 13.88 21.83
N GLY A 411 -31.08 15.02 21.19
CA GLY A 411 -30.89 16.31 21.86
C GLY A 411 -32.14 16.81 22.56
N GLU A 412 -33.33 16.47 22.06
CA GLU A 412 -34.62 16.84 22.67
C GLU A 412 -34.99 15.92 23.84
N HIS A 413 -34.69 14.63 23.74
CA HIS A 413 -35.17 13.60 24.68
C HIS A 413 -34.06 12.93 25.51
N TYR A 414 -32.86 13.52 25.61
CA TYR A 414 -31.72 12.89 26.31
C TYR A 414 -32.00 12.47 27.75
N ALA A 415 -32.92 13.14 28.45
CA ALA A 415 -33.28 12.84 29.84
C ALA A 415 -34.18 11.59 29.98
N GLU A 416 -34.80 11.13 28.89
CA GLU A 416 -35.71 9.98 28.88
C GLU A 416 -34.95 8.65 28.71
N PRO A 417 -35.55 7.49 29.08
CA PRO A 417 -34.95 6.18 28.82
C PRO A 417 -34.97 5.83 27.33
N LEU A 418 -34.03 6.39 26.56
CA LEU A 418 -33.88 6.15 25.13
C LEU A 418 -33.04 4.90 24.83
N THR A 419 -33.57 4.03 23.97
CA THR A 419 -32.81 2.93 23.37
C THR A 419 -32.41 3.25 21.93
N LEU A 420 -31.38 2.55 21.42
CA LEU A 420 -31.00 2.67 20.01
C LEU A 420 -32.15 2.28 19.07
N GLY A 421 -33.04 1.38 19.49
CA GLY A 421 -34.22 1.01 18.72
C GLY A 421 -35.26 2.13 18.62
N ASP A 422 -35.40 2.95 19.67
CA ASP A 422 -36.31 4.10 19.68
C ASP A 422 -35.82 5.19 18.72
N LEU A 423 -34.52 5.51 18.76
CA LEU A 423 -33.92 6.44 17.79
C LEU A 423 -34.00 5.90 16.37
N ALA A 424 -33.80 4.59 16.15
CA ALA A 424 -33.86 3.98 14.83
C ALA A 424 -35.25 4.09 14.22
N ARG A 425 -36.31 3.87 15.03
CA ARG A 425 -37.70 4.08 14.62
C ARG A 425 -37.96 5.53 14.23
N GLN A 426 -37.50 6.49 15.04
CA GLN A 426 -37.65 7.92 14.76
C GLN A 426 -36.86 8.37 13.51
N ALA A 427 -35.71 7.76 13.27
CA ALA A 427 -34.87 8.02 12.10
C ALA A 427 -35.31 7.24 10.83
N HIS A 428 -36.36 6.41 10.94
CA HIS A 428 -36.88 5.54 9.86
C HIS A 428 -35.82 4.60 9.26
N VAL A 429 -34.96 4.03 10.12
CA VAL A 429 -33.91 3.07 9.71
C VAL A 429 -33.85 1.87 10.64
N SER A 430 -33.15 0.81 10.25
CA SER A 430 -32.93 -0.33 11.12
C SER A 430 -31.98 0.02 12.27
N GLN A 431 -32.17 -0.63 13.42
CA GLN A 431 -31.31 -0.44 14.60
C GLN A 431 -29.84 -0.74 14.31
N SER A 432 -29.56 -1.76 13.48
CA SER A 432 -28.20 -2.12 13.05
C SER A 432 -27.57 -1.05 12.16
N HIS A 433 -28.35 -0.48 11.24
CA HIS A 433 -27.85 0.58 10.36
C HIS A 433 -27.58 1.87 11.14
N LEU A 434 -28.48 2.26 12.05
CA LEU A 434 -28.25 3.42 12.89
C LEU A 434 -27.03 3.22 13.80
N GLY A 435 -26.89 2.04 14.41
CA GLY A 435 -25.71 1.69 15.22
C GLY A 435 -24.40 1.74 14.43
N PHE A 436 -24.43 1.39 13.14
CA PHE A 436 -23.30 1.57 12.23
C PHE A 436 -23.00 3.06 12.00
N LEU A 437 -24.01 3.87 11.67
CA LEU A 437 -23.84 5.32 11.44
C LEU A 437 -23.23 6.05 12.66
N PHE A 438 -23.62 5.68 13.88
CA PHE A 438 -23.02 6.21 15.11
C PHE A 438 -21.50 5.93 15.18
N ARG A 439 -21.06 4.72 14.82
CA ARG A 439 -19.63 4.36 14.87
C ARG A 439 -18.83 4.94 13.71
N ASP A 440 -19.43 4.94 12.51
CA ASP A 440 -18.77 5.32 11.27
C ASP A 440 -18.66 6.85 11.13
N GLU A 441 -19.74 7.59 11.44
CA GLU A 441 -19.78 9.05 11.28
C GLU A 441 -19.40 9.82 12.55
N LEU A 442 -19.70 9.29 13.75
CA LEU A 442 -19.43 9.98 15.03
C LEU A 442 -18.27 9.35 15.81
N GLY A 443 -17.72 8.22 15.36
CA GLY A 443 -16.60 7.54 16.03
C GLY A 443 -16.96 6.95 17.41
N THR A 444 -18.23 6.98 17.83
CA THR A 444 -18.66 6.52 19.16
C THR A 444 -20.00 5.79 19.10
N PRO A 445 -20.17 4.66 19.81
CA PRO A 445 -21.47 4.02 19.87
C PRO A 445 -22.49 4.85 20.67
N PHE A 446 -23.77 4.62 20.41
CA PHE A 446 -24.89 5.36 21.00
C PHE A 446 -24.83 5.51 22.52
N LYS A 447 -24.57 4.42 23.27
CA LYS A 447 -24.61 4.44 24.75
C LYS A 447 -23.55 5.38 25.36
N PRO A 448 -22.25 5.29 25.02
CA PRO A 448 -21.26 6.28 25.45
C PRO A 448 -21.60 7.71 25.05
N MET A 449 -22.15 7.91 23.85
CA MET A 449 -22.52 9.24 23.38
C MET A 449 -23.66 9.86 24.19
N LEU A 450 -24.72 9.09 24.48
CA LEU A 450 -25.81 9.53 25.36
C LEU A 450 -25.29 9.81 26.78
N GLN A 451 -24.39 8.97 27.31
CA GLN A 451 -23.78 9.21 28.61
C GLN A 451 -22.99 10.52 28.63
N GLN A 452 -22.21 10.79 27.59
CA GLN A 452 -21.42 12.01 27.48
C GLN A 452 -22.31 13.24 27.38
N LEU A 453 -23.32 13.23 26.52
CA LEU A 453 -24.32 14.30 26.41
C LEU A 453 -24.97 14.63 27.77
N ARG A 454 -25.40 13.60 28.51
CA ARG A 454 -26.03 13.79 29.82
C ARG A 454 -25.08 14.38 30.87
N ILE A 455 -23.80 13.99 30.85
CA ILE A 455 -22.80 14.55 31.76
C ILE A 455 -22.53 16.02 31.43
N GLU A 456 -22.51 16.38 30.16
CA GLU A 456 -22.27 17.76 29.72
C GLU A 456 -23.45 18.67 30.06
N LYS A 457 -24.69 18.23 29.81
CA LYS A 457 -25.89 18.91 30.32
C LYS A 457 -25.94 18.96 31.86
N ALA A 458 -25.35 17.98 32.54
CA ALA A 458 -25.20 18.04 34.00
C ALA A 458 -24.19 19.11 34.44
N LYS A 459 -23.09 19.31 33.71
CA LYS A 459 -22.14 20.41 33.97
C LYS A 459 -22.83 21.76 33.78
N GLU A 460 -23.60 21.93 32.70
CA GLU A 460 -24.39 23.15 32.47
C GLU A 460 -25.37 23.42 33.62
N LEU A 461 -26.13 22.41 34.07
CA LEU A 461 -27.06 22.56 35.19
C LEU A 461 -26.36 22.87 36.52
N LEU A 462 -25.19 22.26 36.77
CA LEU A 462 -24.39 22.56 37.96
C LEU A 462 -23.82 23.98 37.95
N HIS A 463 -23.56 24.54 36.76
CA HIS A 463 -23.09 25.90 36.59
C HIS A 463 -24.24 26.92 36.71
N GLN A 464 -25.36 26.69 36.02
CA GLN A 464 -26.52 27.60 35.96
C GLN A 464 -27.39 27.58 37.23
N GLN A 465 -27.56 26.44 37.89
CA GLN A 465 -28.52 26.26 38.99
C GLN A 465 -27.85 25.77 40.28
N ARG A 466 -27.03 26.64 40.90
CA ARG A 466 -26.18 26.34 42.07
C ARG A 466 -26.89 25.73 43.30
N LYS A 467 -28.20 25.96 43.46
CA LYS A 467 -29.00 25.51 44.61
C LYS A 467 -29.54 24.08 44.49
N LEU A 468 -29.48 23.45 43.31
CA LEU A 468 -29.99 22.09 43.12
C LEU A 468 -29.13 21.06 43.87
N ARG A 469 -29.80 20.04 44.42
CA ARG A 469 -29.10 18.88 44.97
C ARG A 469 -28.52 18.06 43.81
N ILE A 470 -27.37 17.42 44.04
CA ILE A 470 -26.70 16.60 43.00
C ILE A 470 -27.61 15.44 42.55
N THR A 471 -28.40 14.90 43.48
CA THR A 471 -29.43 13.88 43.17
C THR A 471 -30.49 14.40 42.20
N GLU A 472 -30.90 15.67 42.35
CA GLU A 472 -31.88 16.30 41.44
C GLU A 472 -31.28 16.57 40.06
N VAL A 473 -30.00 16.96 40.01
CA VAL A 473 -29.27 17.12 38.74
C VAL A 473 -29.17 15.77 38.01
N ALA A 474 -28.81 14.70 38.73
CA ALA A 474 -28.73 13.35 38.17
C ALA A 474 -30.07 12.90 37.57
N LEU A 475 -31.18 13.14 38.27
CA LEU A 475 -32.52 12.82 37.77
C LEU A 475 -32.89 13.66 36.54
N LYS A 476 -32.60 14.97 36.56
CA LYS A 476 -32.91 15.89 35.43
C LYS A 476 -32.16 15.52 34.15
N VAL A 477 -30.97 14.95 34.24
CA VAL A 477 -30.20 14.47 33.07
C VAL A 477 -30.42 12.98 32.76
N GLY A 478 -31.42 12.34 33.37
CA GLY A 478 -31.85 10.98 33.03
C GLY A 478 -31.04 9.84 33.67
N PHE A 479 -30.28 10.10 34.73
CA PHE A 479 -29.65 9.04 35.53
C PHE A 479 -30.60 8.57 36.63
N GLY A 480 -31.00 7.29 36.58
CA GLY A 480 -31.84 6.68 37.61
C GLY A 480 -31.11 6.31 38.91
N ASP A 481 -29.78 6.24 38.89
CA ASP A 481 -28.94 5.87 40.03
C ASP A 481 -27.81 6.90 40.25
N LEU A 482 -27.72 7.40 41.48
CA LEU A 482 -26.74 8.43 41.87
C LEU A 482 -25.30 7.90 41.82
N SER A 483 -25.07 6.64 42.18
CA SER A 483 -23.73 6.03 42.15
C SER A 483 -23.23 5.88 40.72
N HIS A 484 -24.11 5.51 39.79
CA HIS A 484 -23.81 5.43 38.36
C HIS A 484 -23.54 6.82 37.76
N PHE A 485 -24.30 7.84 38.17
CA PHE A 485 -24.04 9.22 37.79
C PHE A 485 -22.67 9.71 38.28
N GLU A 486 -22.34 9.56 39.56
CA GLU A 486 -21.06 10.03 40.11
C GLU A 486 -19.85 9.33 39.47
N LYS A 487 -19.94 8.01 39.22
CA LYS A 487 -18.90 7.25 38.50
C LYS A 487 -18.73 7.74 37.06
N SER A 488 -19.84 7.94 36.35
CA SER A 488 -19.82 8.40 34.95
C SER A 488 -19.27 9.82 34.84
N PHE A 489 -19.67 10.70 35.77
CA PHE A 489 -19.20 12.08 35.85
C PHE A 489 -17.70 12.14 36.13
N ARG A 490 -17.19 11.37 37.10
CA ARG A 490 -15.75 11.32 37.41
C ARG A 490 -14.93 10.82 36.22
N ARG A 491 -15.42 9.79 35.52
CA ARG A 491 -14.74 9.23 34.34
C ARG A 491 -14.62 10.23 33.20
N LEU A 492 -15.66 11.04 32.96
CA LEU A 492 -15.72 11.93 31.79
C LEU A 492 -15.27 13.37 32.09
N ALA A 493 -15.45 13.85 33.32
CA ALA A 493 -15.06 15.21 33.72
C ALA A 493 -13.77 15.26 34.55
N GLY A 494 -13.19 14.11 34.91
CA GLY A 494 -11.97 14.00 35.73
C GLY A 494 -12.15 14.29 37.24
N VAL A 495 -13.24 14.94 37.63
CA VAL A 495 -13.54 15.34 39.03
C VAL A 495 -14.92 14.87 39.47
N SER A 496 -15.19 14.85 40.79
CA SER A 496 -16.53 14.53 41.28
C SER A 496 -17.53 15.68 41.02
N PRO A 497 -18.85 15.43 40.88
CA PRO A 497 -19.83 16.51 40.69
C PRO A 497 -19.80 17.57 41.81
N ARG A 498 -19.50 17.16 43.05
CA ARG A 498 -19.34 18.05 44.21
C ARG A 498 -18.15 18.98 44.05
N GLU A 499 -17.04 18.42 43.58
CA GLU A 499 -15.77 19.11 43.39
C GLU A 499 -15.81 20.01 42.15
N PHE A 500 -16.42 19.55 41.06
CA PHE A 500 -16.71 20.36 39.88
C PHE A 500 -17.48 21.63 40.25
N ARG A 501 -18.53 21.50 41.08
CA ARG A 501 -19.30 22.65 41.59
C ARG A 501 -18.49 23.58 42.50
N ARG A 502 -17.50 23.05 43.24
CA ARG A 502 -16.63 23.87 44.11
C ARG A 502 -15.59 24.63 43.32
N VAL A 503 -14.96 23.99 42.33
CA VAL A 503 -13.85 24.53 41.53
C VAL A 503 -14.34 25.51 40.47
N TYR A 504 -15.39 25.17 39.73
CA TYR A 504 -15.92 25.96 38.62
C TYR A 504 -17.15 26.80 38.99
N GLY A 505 -17.36 27.00 40.29
CA GLY A 505 -18.45 27.78 40.87
C GLY A 505 -18.02 29.08 41.55
N GLN A 506 -16.77 29.53 41.36
CA GLN A 506 -16.22 30.73 42.00
C GLN A 506 -16.19 32.01 41.13
N ASP A 507 -16.65 31.95 39.88
CA ASP A 507 -16.91 33.16 39.09
C ASP A 507 -18.34 33.67 39.28
#